data_AF-R7FK25-F1
#
_entry.id   AF-R7FK25-F1
#
_cell.length_a   1.000
_cell.length_b   1.000
_cell.length_c   1.000
_cell.angle_alpha   90.00
_cell.angle_beta   90.00
_cell.angle_gamma   90.00
#
_symmetry.space_group_name_H-M   'P 1'
#
loop_
_entity.id
_entity.type
_entity.pdbx_description
1 polymer ?
#
loop_
_entity_poly.entity_id
_entity_poly.type
_entity_poly.pdbx_seq_one_letter_code
_entity_poly.pdbx_strand_id
1 'polypeptide(L)'
;MLEFKVIANLKANKDLTDILKEFKYKVKLGQTKTILHTNLQVVIPTEYQVTYPTTLTILEYKVNEISNKTFYIKEHNQKYNFKEIAQFLKKF
;
A
#
# COMPACT_ATOMS: atom_id res chain seq x y z
N MET A 1 0.48 22.18 15.59
CA MET A 1 -0.18 20.99 15.02
C MET A 1 -0.18 21.16 13.50
N LEU A 2 0.27 20.17 12.72
CA LEU A 2 0.20 20.27 11.25
C LEU A 2 -1.24 20.04 10.79
N GLU A 3 -1.74 20.92 9.94
CA GLU A 3 -3.08 20.80 9.35
C GLU A 3 -2.99 20.24 7.94
N PHE A 4 -3.91 19.35 7.60
CA PHE A 4 -3.87 18.60 6.34
C PHE A 4 -5.17 18.78 5.55
N LYS A 5 -5.04 18.95 4.23
CA LYS A 5 -6.17 18.94 3.30
C LYS A 5 -6.05 17.76 2.32
N VAL A 6 -7.09 16.96 2.20
CA VAL A 6 -7.14 15.86 1.21
C VAL A 6 -7.25 16.46 -0.19
N ILE A 7 -6.35 16.06 -1.09
CA ILE A 7 -6.35 16.52 -2.48
C ILE A 7 -6.72 15.41 -3.47
N ALA A 8 -6.42 14.16 -3.14
CA ALA A 8 -6.76 13.03 -4.00
C ALA A 8 -6.88 11.74 -3.18
N ASN A 9 -7.82 10.88 -3.56
CA ASN A 9 -7.88 9.50 -3.12
C ASN A 9 -7.08 8.62 -4.09
N LEU A 10 -6.28 7.70 -3.57
CA LEU A 10 -5.58 6.71 -4.38
C LEU A 10 -6.54 5.62 -4.83
N LYS A 11 -6.22 5.00 -5.96
CA LYS A 11 -6.94 3.82 -6.46
C LYS A 11 -6.21 2.56 -6.00
N ALA A 12 -6.97 1.49 -5.80
CA ALA A 12 -6.39 0.18 -5.58
C ALA A 12 -5.67 -0.30 -6.84
N ASN A 13 -4.59 -1.05 -6.66
CA ASN A 13 -3.81 -1.63 -7.73
C ASN A 13 -4.49 -2.90 -8.24
N LYS A 14 -4.89 -2.86 -9.51
CA LYS A 14 -5.64 -3.95 -10.15
C LYS A 14 -4.86 -5.26 -10.10
N ASP A 15 -3.55 -5.22 -10.38
CA ASP A 15 -2.71 -6.40 -10.45
C ASP A 15 -2.56 -7.06 -9.08
N LEU A 16 -2.41 -6.26 -8.01
CA LEU A 16 -2.35 -6.78 -6.64
C LEU A 16 -3.72 -7.31 -6.20
N THR A 17 -4.81 -6.60 -6.51
CA THR A 17 -6.16 -7.08 -6.17
C THR A 17 -6.51 -8.37 -6.87
N ASP A 18 -6.01 -8.60 -8.09
CA ASP A 18 -6.22 -9.85 -8.82
C ASP A 18 -5.51 -11.03 -8.14
N ILE A 19 -4.29 -10.85 -7.62
CA ILE A 19 -3.60 -11.87 -6.81
C ILE A 19 -4.35 -12.12 -5.50
N LEU A 20 -4.82 -11.05 -4.85
CA LEU A 20 -5.50 -11.15 -3.56
C LEU A 20 -6.92 -11.72 -3.66
N LYS A 21 -7.48 -11.96 -4.85
CA LYS A 21 -8.83 -12.57 -5.03
C LYS A 21 -8.96 -13.93 -4.36
N GLU A 22 -7.87 -14.70 -4.28
CA GLU A 22 -7.83 -16.02 -3.64
C GLU A 22 -7.78 -15.92 -2.11
N PHE A 23 -7.58 -14.71 -1.57
CA PHE A 23 -7.44 -14.43 -0.15
C PHE A 23 -8.67 -13.71 0.40
N LYS A 24 -8.90 -13.83 1.71
CA LYS A 24 -9.86 -12.95 2.39
C LYS A 24 -9.17 -11.67 2.80
N TYR A 25 -9.42 -10.56 2.08
CA TYR A 25 -8.76 -9.29 2.34
C TYR A 25 -9.71 -8.09 2.44
N LYS A 26 -9.24 -7.02 3.07
CA LYS A 26 -9.88 -5.70 3.12
C LYS A 26 -8.94 -4.64 2.56
N VAL A 27 -9.48 -3.64 1.87
CA VAL A 27 -8.70 -2.54 1.31
C VAL A 27 -9.09 -1.24 1.99
N LYS A 28 -8.09 -0.46 2.41
CA LYS A 28 -8.23 0.94 2.80
C LYS A 28 -7.45 1.78 1.80
N LEU A 29 -8.18 2.55 0.99
CA LEU A 29 -7.58 3.39 -0.03
C LEU A 29 -6.70 4.47 0.60
N GLY A 30 -5.48 4.61 0.07
CA GLY A 30 -4.58 5.68 0.45
C GLY A 30 -5.09 7.04 -0.04
N GLN A 31 -4.45 8.11 0.41
CA GLN A 31 -4.83 9.48 0.07
C GLN A 31 -3.58 10.34 -0.05
N THR A 32 -3.58 11.27 -0.99
CA THR A 32 -2.61 12.36 -0.99
C THR A 32 -3.22 13.54 -0.25
N LYS A 33 -2.48 14.04 0.73
CA LYS A 33 -2.82 15.23 1.50
C LYS A 33 -1.76 16.29 1.29
N THR A 34 -2.15 17.54 1.27
CA THR A 34 -1.21 18.66 1.35
C THR A 34 -1.19 19.18 2.78
N ILE A 35 -0.02 19.62 3.23
CA ILE A 35 0.12 20.33 4.50
C ILE A 35 -0.25 21.79 4.24
N LEU A 36 -1.23 22.32 4.97
CA LEU A 36 -1.72 23.68 4.77
C LEU A 36 -0.59 24.71 4.89
N HIS A 37 -0.67 25.75 4.05
CA HIS A 37 0.33 26.82 3.95
C HIS A 37 1.74 26.35 3.55
N THR A 38 1.87 25.16 2.97
CA THR A 38 3.13 24.65 2.42
C THR A 38 2.91 24.04 1.04
N ASN A 39 4.01 23.83 0.31
CA ASN A 39 4.00 23.08 -0.95
C ASN A 39 4.21 21.56 -0.74
N LEU A 40 4.28 21.11 0.52
CA LEU A 40 4.56 19.71 0.83
C LEU A 40 3.29 18.86 0.70
N GLN A 41 3.46 17.70 0.09
CA GLN A 41 2.43 16.68 -0.04
C GLN A 41 2.86 15.42 0.70
N VAL A 42 1.92 14.85 1.45
CA VAL A 42 2.07 13.58 2.14
C VAL A 42 1.21 12.57 1.41
N VAL A 43 1.83 11.49 0.95
CA VAL A 43 1.14 10.36 0.33
C VAL A 43 0.94 9.29 1.40
N ILE A 44 -0.32 9.07 1.77
CA ILE A 44 -0.73 7.95 2.61
C ILE A 44 -0.89 6.73 1.68
N PRO A 45 -0.20 5.61 1.96
CA PRO A 45 -0.26 4.41 1.12
C PRO A 45 -1.63 3.74 1.17
N THR A 46 -1.96 2.97 0.15
CA THR A 46 -3.12 2.06 0.17
C THR A 46 -2.76 0.85 1.02
N GLU A 47 -3.63 0.48 1.97
CA GLU A 47 -3.44 -0.65 2.86
C GLU A 47 -4.34 -1.82 2.46
N TYR A 48 -3.72 -2.99 2.24
CA TYR A 48 -4.40 -4.26 1.99
C TYR A 48 -4.19 -5.16 3.21
N GLN A 49 -5.27 -5.44 3.93
CA GLN A 49 -5.28 -6.30 5.11
C GLN A 49 -5.76 -7.68 4.71
N VAL A 50 -4.85 -8.63 4.59
CA VAL A 50 -5.15 -10.05 4.38
C VAL A 50 -5.45 -10.67 5.74
N THR A 51 -6.56 -11.41 5.83
CA THR A 51 -7.06 -12.02 7.08
C THR A 51 -7.14 -13.54 7.03
N TYR A 52 -7.03 -14.14 5.83
CA TYR A 52 -6.98 -15.59 5.64
C TYR A 52 -6.34 -15.92 4.28
N PRO A 53 -5.53 -17.00 4.16
CA PRO A 53 -5.11 -17.96 5.20
C PRO A 53 -4.06 -17.43 6.20
N THR A 54 -3.47 -16.26 5.93
CA THR A 54 -2.50 -15.60 6.81
C THR A 54 -2.95 -14.19 7.17
N THR A 55 -2.39 -13.62 8.23
CA THR A 55 -2.63 -12.22 8.62
C THR A 55 -1.46 -11.36 8.17
N LEU A 56 -1.68 -10.55 7.12
CA LEU A 56 -0.66 -9.69 6.54
C LEU A 56 -1.22 -8.30 6.24
N THR A 57 -0.42 -7.28 6.47
CA THR A 57 -0.72 -5.90 6.13
C THR A 57 0.26 -5.41 5.07
N ILE A 58 -0.22 -5.31 3.83
CA ILE A 58 0.55 -4.84 2.69
C ILE A 58 0.24 -3.36 2.49
N LEU A 59 1.27 -2.51 2.56
CA LEU A 59 1.20 -1.10 2.22
C LEU A 59 1.75 -0.90 0.81
N GLU A 60 0.92 -0.33 -0.07
CA GLU A 60 1.34 0.11 -1.38
C GLU A 60 1.64 1.61 -1.36
N TYR A 61 2.91 1.93 -1.49
CA TYR A 61 3.37 3.29 -1.68
C TYR A 61 3.35 3.62 -3.17
N LYS A 62 2.73 4.75 -3.51
CA LYS A 62 2.95 5.38 -4.82
C LYS A 62 4.46 5.68 -4.89
N VAL A 63 5.12 5.16 -5.93
CA VAL A 63 6.59 5.17 -6.10
C VAL A 63 7.19 6.46 -5.54
N ASN A 64 8.05 6.30 -4.53
CA ASN A 64 8.94 7.34 -4.07
C ASN A 64 10.30 7.02 -4.69
N GLU A 65 10.91 7.98 -5.40
CA GLU A 65 12.01 7.83 -6.37
C GLU A 65 13.28 7.11 -5.86
N ILE A 66 13.34 6.81 -4.56
CA ILE A 66 14.52 6.28 -3.87
C ILE A 66 14.57 4.74 -3.89
N SER A 67 13.46 4.04 -4.15
CA SER A 67 13.43 2.57 -4.14
C SER A 67 12.42 1.99 -5.12
N ASN A 68 12.88 1.10 -6.01
CA ASN A 68 12.05 0.35 -6.96
C ASN A 68 11.07 -0.66 -6.30
N LYS A 69 10.93 -0.66 -4.96
CA LYS A 69 10.04 -1.55 -4.22
C LYS A 69 8.86 -0.76 -3.66
N THR A 70 7.70 -0.92 -4.27
CA THR A 70 6.46 -0.19 -3.97
C THR A 70 5.64 -0.79 -2.84
N PHE A 71 5.82 -2.08 -2.54
CA PHE A 71 5.04 -2.78 -1.53
C PHE A 71 5.86 -2.99 -0.26
N TYR A 72 5.23 -2.81 0.90
CA TYR A 72 5.84 -3.07 2.20
C TYR A 72 4.93 -3.96 3.03
N ILE A 73 5.46 -5.03 3.60
CA ILE A 73 4.70 -5.92 4.46
C ILE A 73 5.10 -5.64 5.91
N LYS A 74 4.14 -5.19 6.73
CA LYS A 74 4.41 -4.77 8.11
C LYS A 74 4.97 -5.90 8.97
N GLU A 75 4.41 -7.09 8.84
CA GLU A 75 4.74 -8.26 9.66
C GLU A 75 6.17 -8.77 9.39
N HIS A 76 6.73 -8.48 8.21
CA HIS A 76 8.09 -8.85 7.83
C HIS A 76 9.08 -7.67 7.84
N ASN A 77 8.60 -6.45 8.11
CA ASN A 77 9.39 -5.22 8.04
C ASN A 77 10.21 -5.06 6.74
N GLN A 78 9.71 -5.60 5.63
CA GLN A 78 10.47 -5.71 4.38
C GLN A 78 9.68 -5.11 3.19
N LYS A 79 10.43 -4.55 2.24
CA LYS A 79 9.90 -4.05 0.97
C LYS A 79 10.01 -5.11 -0.13
N TYR A 80 9.00 -5.13 -0.99
CA TYR A 80 8.81 -6.07 -2.09
C TYR A 80 8.49 -5.30 -3.38
N ASN A 81 8.98 -5.81 -4.50
CA ASN A 81 8.44 -5.48 -5.81
C ASN A 81 7.23 -6.39 -6.13
N PHE A 82 6.55 -6.12 -7.25
CA PHE A 82 5.38 -6.89 -7.65
C PHE A 82 5.65 -8.39 -7.85
N LYS A 83 6.80 -8.76 -8.45
CA LYS A 83 7.15 -10.17 -8.67
C LYS A 83 7.42 -10.90 -7.36
N GLU A 84 8.16 -10.25 -6.44
CA GLU A 84 8.50 -10.77 -5.13
C GLU A 84 7.24 -10.98 -4.28
N ILE A 85 6.30 -10.02 -4.26
CA ILE A 85 5.08 -10.16 -3.47
C ILE A 85 4.15 -11.24 -4.04
N ALA A 86 4.03 -11.34 -5.37
CA ALA A 86 3.26 -12.40 -6.00
C ALA A 86 3.80 -13.79 -5.66
N GLN A 87 5.13 -13.96 -5.70
CA GLN A 87 5.78 -15.22 -5.32
C GLN A 87 5.69 -15.49 -3.81
N PHE A 88 5.76 -14.45 -2.98
CA PHE A 88 5.62 -14.56 -1.54
C PHE A 88 4.21 -15.03 -1.15
N LEU A 89 3.17 -14.43 -1.74
CA LEU A 89 1.77 -14.77 -1.46
C LEU A 89 1.42 -16.20 -1.87
N LYS A 90 2.00 -16.72 -2.96
CA LYS A 90 1.83 -18.13 -3.39
C LYS A 90 2.32 -19.19 -2.40
N LYS A 91 3.04 -18.80 -1.34
CA LYS A 91 3.50 -19.73 -0.30
C LYS A 91 2.40 -20.07 0.72
N PHE A 92 1.27 -19.35 0.67
CA PHE A 92 0.11 -19.51 1.53
C PHE A 92 -1.07 -20.02 0.72
#